data_AF-A0A915XXP2-F1
#
_entry.id   AF-A0A915XXP2-F1
#
_cell.length_a   1.000
_cell.length_b   1.000
_cell.length_c   1.000
_cell.angle_alpha   90.00
_cell.angle_beta   90.00
_cell.angle_gamma   90.00
#
_symmetry.space_group_name_H-M   'P 1'
#
loop_
_entity.id
_entity.type
_entity.pdbx_description
1 polymer ?
#
loop_
_entity_poly.entity_id
_entity_poly.type
_entity_poly.pdbx_seq_one_letter_code
_entity_poly.pdbx_strand_id
1 'polypeptide(L)'
;MNYDEWMKSVPPAITNDRLWTLLAYRLALFMSDIAWHDVSKLMLDPRTRSLSDQLYRAVGSIGANIAEGYSYSTGGNRARYFEYALGSARESREWYYRSSYVLGTRVVTHRINLLARIIQLLIGYIPEQRQTSLREEETNYEVDQKSPISFEATTPDIGLSDLTSYVPMPTETDSHLHLTSDFPLATHDNPLGAPR
;
A
#
# COMPACT_ATOMS: atom_id res chain seq x y z
N MET A 1 0.61 -10.66 15.43
CA MET A 1 -0.05 -9.35 15.42
C MET A 1 -1.24 -9.45 14.49
N ASN A 2 -2.41 -9.08 14.98
CA ASN A 2 -3.59 -8.84 14.14
C ASN A 2 -4.08 -7.40 14.36
N TYR A 3 -5.05 -6.95 13.56
CA TYR A 3 -5.54 -5.57 13.60
C TYR A 3 -6.19 -5.21 14.94
N ASP A 4 -6.91 -6.13 15.56
CA ASP A 4 -7.59 -5.88 16.86
C ASP A 4 -6.59 -5.76 18.01
N GLU A 5 -5.52 -6.56 17.99
CA GLU A 5 -4.39 -6.43 18.90
C GLU A 5 -3.67 -5.10 18.70
N TRP A 6 -3.40 -4.73 17.44
CA TRP A 6 -2.77 -3.46 17.10
C TRP A 6 -3.65 -2.27 17.53
N MET A 7 -4.97 -2.31 17.32
CA MET A 7 -5.86 -1.22 17.75
C MET A 7 -5.77 -0.93 19.26
N LYS A 8 -5.50 -1.95 20.08
CA LYS A 8 -5.33 -1.79 21.54
C LYS A 8 -4.02 -1.08 21.91
N SER A 9 -3.02 -1.07 21.03
CA SER A 9 -1.76 -0.36 21.27
C SER A 9 -1.82 1.12 20.87
N VAL A 10 -2.82 1.53 20.08
CA VAL A 10 -2.96 2.91 19.61
C VAL A 10 -3.39 3.83 20.76
N PRO A 11 -2.68 4.95 21.02
CA PRO A 11 -3.01 5.86 22.10
C PRO A 11 -4.43 6.46 22.01
N PRO A 12 -5.13 6.66 23.14
CA PRO A 12 -6.46 7.30 23.17
C PRO A 12 -6.51 8.69 22.54
N ALA A 13 -5.39 9.42 22.56
CA ALA A 13 -5.28 10.73 21.90
C ALA A 13 -5.49 10.65 20.38
N ILE A 14 -5.19 9.49 19.76
CA ILE A 14 -5.43 9.23 18.34
C ILE A 14 -6.82 8.62 18.13
N THR A 15 -7.22 7.65 18.96
CA THR A 15 -8.49 6.92 18.74
C THR A 15 -9.74 7.72 19.08
N ASN A 16 -9.63 8.75 19.92
CA ASN A 16 -10.72 9.66 20.24
C ASN A 16 -10.86 10.83 19.26
N ASP A 17 -9.93 11.00 18.31
CA ASP A 17 -10.03 12.02 17.27
C ASP A 17 -11.12 11.64 16.25
N ARG A 18 -11.86 12.62 15.70
CA ARG A 18 -12.86 12.36 14.65
C ARG A 18 -12.24 11.76 13.39
N LEU A 19 -10.97 12.04 13.11
CA LEU A 19 -10.19 11.43 12.04
C LEU A 19 -10.19 9.90 12.14
N TRP A 20 -10.22 9.34 13.36
CA TRP A 20 -10.26 7.89 13.60
C TRP A 20 -11.49 7.20 13.00
N THR A 21 -12.56 7.94 12.75
CA THR A 21 -13.76 7.40 12.09
C THR A 21 -13.48 6.95 10.66
N LEU A 22 -12.49 7.54 9.98
CA LEU A 22 -12.09 7.13 8.64
C LEU A 22 -11.37 5.78 8.68
N LEU A 23 -11.99 4.76 8.09
CA LEU A 23 -11.38 3.43 8.00
C LEU A 23 -10.06 3.48 7.21
N ALA A 24 -9.96 4.28 6.15
CA ALA A 24 -8.73 4.43 5.39
C ALA A 24 -7.57 4.97 6.25
N TYR A 25 -7.85 5.88 7.19
CA TYR A 25 -6.84 6.40 8.10
C TYR A 25 -6.32 5.32 9.05
N ARG A 26 -7.24 4.57 9.67
CA ARG A 26 -6.86 3.46 10.58
C ARG A 26 -6.03 2.40 9.87
N LEU A 27 -6.44 2.00 8.66
CA LEU A 27 -5.70 1.04 7.86
C LEU A 27 -4.34 1.59 7.40
N ALA A 28 -4.22 2.89 7.13
CA ALA A 28 -2.94 3.52 6.77
C ALA A 28 -1.94 3.54 7.94
N LEU A 29 -2.40 3.82 9.17
CA LEU A 29 -1.57 3.72 10.36
C LEU A 29 -1.14 2.27 10.63
N PHE A 30 -2.08 1.32 10.49
CA PHE A 30 -1.76 -0.10 10.62
C PHE A 30 -0.75 -0.58 9.58
N MET A 31 -0.93 -0.18 8.32
CA MET A 31 0.01 -0.47 7.24
C MET A 31 1.41 0.11 7.54
N SER A 32 1.49 1.29 8.15
CA SER A 32 2.77 1.90 8.56
C SER A 32 3.46 1.12 9.67
N ASP A 33 2.70 0.64 10.65
CA ASP A 33 3.22 -0.17 11.76
C ASP A 33 3.76 -1.52 11.25
N ILE A 34 3.03 -2.17 10.34
CA ILE A 34 3.51 -3.41 9.73
C ILE A 34 4.72 -3.14 8.81
N ALA A 35 4.70 -2.04 8.04
CA ALA A 35 5.78 -1.68 7.15
C ALA A 35 7.10 -1.43 7.89
N TRP A 36 7.07 -0.99 9.15
CA TRP A 36 8.27 -0.88 10.00
C TRP A 36 9.07 -2.18 10.05
N HIS A 37 8.37 -3.32 10.23
CA HIS A 37 9.01 -4.63 10.25
C HIS A 37 9.50 -5.05 8.87
N ASP A 38 8.73 -4.78 7.83
CA ASP A 38 9.07 -5.10 6.45
C ASP A 38 10.36 -4.37 6.02
N VAL A 39 10.43 -3.05 6.25
CA VAL A 39 11.61 -2.25 5.87
C VAL A 39 12.80 -2.55 6.75
N SER A 40 12.61 -2.93 8.02
CA SER A 40 13.70 -3.41 8.87
C SER A 40 14.35 -4.67 8.29
N LYS A 41 13.57 -5.63 7.79
CA LYS A 41 14.11 -6.81 7.10
C LYS A 41 14.80 -6.45 5.79
N LEU A 42 14.17 -5.60 4.97
CA LEU A 42 14.75 -5.18 3.69
C LEU A 42 16.10 -4.48 3.88
N MET A 43 16.23 -3.62 4.89
CA MET A 43 17.47 -2.89 5.18
C MET A 43 18.69 -3.79 5.44
N LEU A 44 18.48 -5.06 5.80
CA LEU A 44 19.55 -6.05 5.95
C LEU A 44 20.17 -6.45 4.61
N ASP A 45 19.42 -6.39 3.50
CA ASP A 45 19.93 -6.62 2.14
C ASP A 45 20.39 -5.28 1.52
N PRO A 46 21.70 -5.10 1.25
CA PRO A 46 22.23 -3.87 0.66
C PRO A 46 21.54 -3.45 -0.65
N ARG A 47 21.04 -4.41 -1.44
CA ARG A 47 20.38 -4.15 -2.74
C ARG A 47 19.04 -3.44 -2.56
N THR A 48 18.40 -3.58 -1.40
CA THR A 48 17.05 -3.06 -1.17
C THR A 48 17.00 -1.83 -0.27
N ARG A 49 18.14 -1.27 0.17
CA ARG A 49 18.16 -0.09 1.07
C ARG A 49 17.44 1.13 0.50
N SER A 50 17.73 1.49 -0.76
CA SER A 50 17.06 2.62 -1.43
C SER A 50 15.56 2.36 -1.64
N LEU A 51 15.20 1.11 -1.97
CA LEU A 51 13.81 0.69 -2.07
C LEU A 51 13.10 0.79 -0.71
N SER A 52 13.77 0.39 0.37
CA SER A 52 13.22 0.40 1.73
C SER A 52 12.88 1.80 2.19
N ASP A 53 13.77 2.77 1.93
CA ASP A 53 13.53 4.18 2.22
C ASP A 53 12.33 4.73 1.44
N GLN A 54 12.29 4.49 0.12
CA GLN A 54 11.17 4.93 -0.72
C GLN A 54 9.85 4.30 -0.31
N LEU A 55 9.85 3.00 0.00
CA LEU A 55 8.68 2.29 0.51
C LEU A 55 8.20 2.90 1.83
N TYR A 56 9.10 3.10 2.81
CA TYR A 56 8.72 3.59 4.13
C TYR A 56 8.12 5.01 4.06
N ARG A 57 8.73 5.88 3.24
CA ARG A 57 8.22 7.24 2.99
C ARG A 57 6.87 7.22 2.29
N ALA A 58 6.70 6.38 1.27
CA ALA A 58 5.43 6.26 0.55
C ALA A 58 4.30 5.75 1.46
N VAL A 59 4.55 4.72 2.27
CA VAL A 59 3.55 4.18 3.21
C VAL A 59 3.16 5.22 4.26
N GLY A 60 4.13 5.88 4.90
CA GLY A 60 3.85 6.92 5.90
C GLY A 60 3.09 8.12 5.33
N SER A 61 3.35 8.47 4.07
CA SER A 61 2.68 9.55 3.34
C SER A 61 1.17 9.31 3.17
N ILE A 62 0.70 8.07 3.15
CA ILE A 62 -0.74 7.76 3.02
C ILE A 62 -1.51 8.34 4.21
N GLY A 63 -1.12 7.98 5.44
CA GLY A 63 -1.78 8.43 6.66
C GLY A 63 -1.63 9.94 6.87
N ALA A 64 -0.44 10.48 6.57
CA ALA A 64 -0.15 11.91 6.66
C ALA A 64 -1.07 12.75 5.76
N ASN A 65 -1.20 12.38 4.48
CA ASN A 65 -2.09 13.08 3.56
C ASN A 65 -3.57 12.95 3.92
N ILE A 66 -4.01 11.80 4.47
CA ILE A 66 -5.40 11.66 4.95
C ILE A 66 -5.66 12.60 6.12
N ALA A 67 -4.74 12.67 7.09
CA ALA A 67 -4.85 13.56 8.25
C ALA A 67 -4.85 15.04 7.84
N GLU A 68 -3.93 15.41 6.94
CA GLU A 68 -3.83 16.77 6.43
C GLU A 68 -5.10 17.16 5.65
N GLY A 69 -5.56 16.30 4.74
CA GLY A 69 -6.81 16.50 4.00
C GLY A 69 -8.02 16.69 4.91
N TYR A 70 -8.15 15.84 5.93
CA TYR A 70 -9.26 15.91 6.89
C TYR A 70 -9.31 17.24 7.65
N SER A 71 -8.15 17.86 7.86
CA SER A 71 -8.02 19.15 8.55
C SER A 71 -8.55 20.34 7.74
N TYR A 72 -8.77 20.19 6.43
CA TYR A 72 -9.36 21.24 5.59
C TYR A 72 -10.89 21.28 5.68
N SER A 73 -11.44 22.49 5.77
CA SER A 73 -12.88 22.77 5.83
C SER A 73 -13.59 22.63 4.48
N THR A 74 -12.90 22.94 3.37
CA THR A 74 -13.46 22.86 2.01
C THR A 74 -13.26 21.48 1.40
N GLY A 75 -14.31 20.93 0.79
CA GLY A 75 -14.29 19.62 0.16
C GLY A 75 -13.29 19.47 -1.00
N GLY A 76 -13.08 20.52 -1.80
CA GLY A 76 -12.11 20.53 -2.89
C GLY A 76 -10.66 20.32 -2.44
N ASN A 77 -10.18 21.07 -1.43
CA ASN A 77 -8.84 20.89 -0.89
C ASN A 77 -8.68 19.52 -0.22
N ARG A 78 -9.67 19.09 0.57
CA ARG A 78 -9.67 17.75 1.18
C ARG A 78 -9.55 16.64 0.13
N ALA A 79 -10.30 16.73 -0.95
CA ALA A 79 -10.24 15.77 -2.06
C ALA A 79 -8.84 15.68 -2.67
N ARG A 80 -8.16 16.82 -2.85
CA ARG A 80 -6.78 16.87 -3.38
C ARG A 80 -5.78 16.11 -2.51
N TYR A 81 -5.87 16.26 -1.19
CA TYR A 81 -5.01 15.51 -0.28
C TYR A 81 -5.33 14.01 -0.27
N PHE A 82 -6.60 13.64 -0.42
CA PHE A 82 -6.96 12.23 -0.58
C PHE A 82 -6.43 11.65 -1.91
N GLU A 83 -6.30 12.47 -2.97
CA GLU A 83 -5.62 12.07 -4.21
C GLU A 83 -4.11 11.85 -4.00
N TYR A 84 -3.44 12.67 -3.16
CA TYR A 84 -2.04 12.43 -2.79
C TYR A 84 -1.86 11.16 -1.96
N ALA A 85 -2.78 10.88 -1.03
CA ALA A 85 -2.81 9.61 -0.30
C ALA A 85 -3.00 8.42 -1.26
N LEU A 86 -3.89 8.56 -2.26
CA LEU A 86 -4.12 7.54 -3.29
C LEU A 86 -2.87 7.29 -4.14
N GLY A 87 -2.16 8.34 -4.53
CA GLY A 87 -0.87 8.25 -5.23
C GLY A 87 0.16 7.48 -4.40
N SER A 88 0.32 7.86 -3.13
CA SER A 88 1.25 7.22 -2.18
C SER A 88 0.92 5.73 -1.96
N ALA A 89 -0.37 5.37 -1.90
CA ALA A 89 -0.78 3.97 -1.75
C ALA A 89 -0.48 3.12 -3.00
N ARG A 90 -0.64 3.70 -4.21
CA ARG A 90 -0.28 3.03 -5.47
C ARG A 90 1.24 2.86 -5.59
N GLU A 91 2.01 3.87 -5.21
CA GLU A 91 3.46 3.80 -5.18
C GLU A 91 3.95 2.73 -4.18
N SER A 92 3.38 2.69 -2.97
CA SER A 92 3.70 1.67 -1.96
C SER A 92 3.51 0.25 -2.50
N ARG A 93 2.44 0.03 -3.29
CA ARG A 93 2.14 -1.27 -3.89
C ARG A 93 3.21 -1.72 -4.90
N GLU A 94 3.72 -0.77 -5.70
CA GLU A 94 4.83 -1.01 -6.63
C GLU A 94 6.10 -1.41 -5.89
N TRP A 95 6.43 -0.71 -4.80
CA TRP A 95 7.59 -1.03 -3.98
C TRP A 95 7.49 -2.41 -3.32
N TYR A 96 6.31 -2.76 -2.80
CA TYR A 96 6.09 -4.09 -2.25
C TYR A 96 6.24 -5.21 -3.27
N TYR A 97 5.74 -5.02 -4.49
CA TYR A 97 5.92 -6.01 -5.56
C TYR A 97 7.41 -6.29 -5.83
N ARG A 98 8.23 -5.23 -5.90
CA ARG A 98 9.69 -5.31 -6.11
C ARG A 98 10.45 -5.90 -4.92
N SER A 99 9.88 -5.82 -3.71
CA SER A 99 10.48 -6.35 -2.47
C SER A 99 10.29 -7.86 -2.25
N SER A 100 9.56 -8.53 -3.15
CA SER A 100 9.15 -9.94 -3.03
C SER A 100 10.30 -10.93 -2.84
N TYR A 101 11.46 -10.66 -3.44
CA TYR A 101 12.65 -11.51 -3.28
C TYR A 101 13.19 -11.59 -1.84
N VAL A 102 12.89 -10.59 -0.99
CA VAL A 102 13.38 -10.53 0.40
C VAL A 102 12.25 -10.78 1.41
N LEU A 103 11.07 -10.23 1.17
CA LEU A 103 9.93 -10.37 2.09
C LEU A 103 9.18 -11.70 1.90
N GLY A 104 9.30 -12.32 0.73
CA GLY A 104 8.54 -13.51 0.36
C GLY A 104 7.09 -13.20 -0.06
N THR A 105 6.53 -14.09 -0.88
CA THR A 105 5.22 -13.89 -1.53
C THR A 105 4.09 -13.73 -0.52
N ARG A 106 4.11 -14.47 0.60
CA ARG A 106 3.04 -14.40 1.62
C ARG A 106 2.90 -13.01 2.22
N VAL A 107 4.03 -12.39 2.59
CA VAL A 107 4.08 -11.03 3.15
C VAL A 107 3.64 -10.03 2.09
N VAL A 108 4.27 -10.07 0.90
CA VAL A 108 3.98 -9.10 -0.18
C VAL A 108 2.52 -9.16 -0.62
N THR A 109 1.95 -10.34 -0.83
CA THR A 109 0.54 -10.49 -1.21
C THR A 109 -0.39 -9.88 -0.17
N HIS A 110 -0.13 -10.10 1.13
CA HIS A 110 -0.91 -9.47 2.19
C HIS A 110 -0.85 -7.94 2.13
N ARG A 111 0.36 -7.36 2.00
CA ARG A 111 0.52 -5.88 1.92
C ARG A 111 -0.16 -5.29 0.70
N ILE A 112 -0.01 -5.94 -0.46
CA ILE A 112 -0.64 -5.51 -1.71
C ILE A 112 -2.17 -5.49 -1.57
N ASN A 113 -2.75 -6.51 -0.94
CA ASN A 113 -4.20 -6.57 -0.73
C ASN A 113 -4.69 -5.53 0.30
N LEU A 114 -3.93 -5.30 1.37
CA LEU A 114 -4.24 -4.24 2.35
C LEU A 114 -4.18 -2.86 1.69
N LEU A 115 -3.16 -2.58 0.88
CA LEU A 115 -3.05 -1.35 0.10
C LEU A 115 -4.17 -1.22 -0.95
N ALA A 116 -4.57 -2.32 -1.60
CA ALA A 116 -5.70 -2.33 -2.53
C ALA A 116 -7.00 -1.92 -1.81
N ARG A 117 -7.21 -2.38 -0.58
CA ARG A 117 -8.35 -1.96 0.23
C ARG A 117 -8.31 -0.48 0.59
N ILE A 118 -7.14 0.06 0.97
CA ILE A 118 -6.96 1.50 1.22
C ILE A 118 -7.27 2.31 -0.05
N ILE A 119 -6.77 1.86 -1.21
CA ILE A 119 -7.02 2.48 -2.52
C ILE A 119 -8.52 2.53 -2.83
N GLN A 120 -9.26 1.43 -2.61
CA GLN A 120 -10.71 1.38 -2.83
C GLN A 120 -11.46 2.38 -1.92
N LEU A 121 -11.09 2.47 -0.64
CA LEU A 121 -11.69 3.43 0.29
C LEU A 121 -11.43 4.88 -0.16
N LEU A 122 -10.21 5.20 -0.56
CA LEU A 122 -9.84 6.53 -1.04
C LEU A 122 -10.59 6.90 -2.32
N ILE A 123 -10.73 5.97 -3.27
CA ILE A 123 -11.55 6.17 -4.49
C ILE A 123 -13.00 6.48 -4.12
N GLY A 124 -13.56 5.83 -3.08
CA GLY A 124 -14.91 6.12 -2.59
C GLY A 124 -15.03 7.49 -1.92
N TYR A 125 -14.03 7.91 -1.14
CA TYR A 125 -14.07 9.17 -0.40
C TYR A 125 -13.91 10.40 -1.29
N ILE A 126 -13.06 10.35 -2.32
CA ILE A 126 -12.71 11.53 -3.15
C ILE A 126 -13.95 12.19 -3.80
N PRO A 127 -14.87 11.47 -4.47
CA PRO A 127 -16.07 12.07 -5.06
C PRO A 127 -17.00 12.71 -4.02
N GLU A 128 -17.20 12.07 -2.87
CA GLU A 128 -18.04 12.57 -1.78
C GLU A 128 -17.56 13.93 -1.26
N GLN A 129 -16.23 14.09 -1.12
CA GLN A 129 -15.66 15.37 -0.68
C GLN A 129 -15.87 16.47 -1.72
N ARG A 130 -15.85 16.14 -3.02
CA ARG A 130 -16.12 17.12 -4.09
C ARG A 130 -17.58 17.56 -4.13
N GLN A 131 -18.52 16.65 -3.90
CA GLN A 131 -19.95 16.96 -3.86
C GLN A 131 -20.34 17.83 -2.67
N THR A 132 -19.62 17.70 -1.54
CA THR A 132 -19.85 18.54 -0.35
C THR A 132 -19.55 20.03 -0.60
N SER A 133 -18.78 20.36 -1.64
CA SER A 133 -18.52 21.76 -2.04
C SER A 133 -19.63 22.37 -2.93
N LEU A 134 -20.63 21.59 -3.36
CA LEU A 134 -21.63 22.00 -4.35
C LEU A 134 -23.04 22.22 -3.77
N ARG A 135 -23.19 22.41 -2.45
CA ARG A 135 -24.46 22.91 -1.89
C ARG A 135 -24.48 24.45 -1.91
N GLU A 136 -24.35 25.02 -3.11
CA GLU A 136 -24.86 26.35 -3.44
C GLU A 136 -26.22 26.17 -4.15
N GLU A 137 -27.16 27.11 -4.01
CA GLU A 137 -28.54 26.97 -4.53
C GLU A 137 -28.56 26.51 -6.00
N GLU A 138 -29.29 25.42 -6.27
CA GLU A 138 -29.36 24.78 -7.58
C GLU A 138 -29.93 25.74 -8.65
N THR A 139 -29.08 26.25 -9.54
CA THR A 139 -29.56 26.72 -10.85
C THR A 139 -29.66 25.52 -11.79
N ASN A 140 -30.89 25.27 -12.24
CA ASN A 140 -31.28 24.14 -13.07
C ASN A 140 -30.59 24.19 -14.45
N TYR A 141 -29.67 23.27 -14.71
CA TYR A 141 -29.14 23.02 -16.05
C TYR A 141 -29.26 21.54 -16.38
N GLU A 142 -30.01 21.22 -17.44
CA GLU A 142 -30.11 19.87 -17.99
C GLU A 142 -28.78 19.48 -18.62
N VAL A 143 -28.16 18.41 -18.11
CA VAL A 143 -26.97 17.80 -18.72
C VAL A 143 -27.25 16.34 -19.02
N ASP A 144 -27.02 16.00 -20.29
CA ASP A 144 -27.19 14.68 -20.90
C ASP A 144 -26.36 13.60 -20.17
N GLN A 145 -27.01 12.48 -19.86
CA GLN A 145 -26.47 11.43 -19.00
C GLN A 145 -25.39 10.63 -19.74
N LYS A 146 -24.13 10.80 -19.35
CA LYS A 146 -23.09 9.81 -19.66
C LYS A 146 -22.79 8.97 -18.43
N SER A 147 -23.04 7.67 -18.57
CA SER A 147 -22.96 6.66 -17.52
C SER A 147 -21.62 6.67 -16.76
N PRO A 148 -21.61 6.40 -15.44
CA PRO A 148 -20.38 6.24 -14.69
C PRO A 148 -19.62 5.02 -15.20
N ILE A 149 -18.31 5.19 -15.40
CA ILE A 149 -17.37 4.11 -15.71
C ILE A 149 -17.37 3.13 -14.52
N SER A 150 -17.89 1.92 -14.73
CA SER A 150 -17.78 0.81 -13.80
C SER A 150 -16.35 0.26 -13.83
N PHE A 151 -15.57 0.55 -12.79
CA PHE A 151 -14.31 -0.14 -12.56
C PHE A 151 -14.60 -1.50 -11.91
N GLU A 152 -14.72 -2.55 -12.72
CA GLU A 152 -14.65 -3.93 -12.23
C GLU A 152 -13.18 -4.22 -11.86
N ALA A 153 -12.82 -3.99 -10.60
CA ALA A 153 -11.53 -4.38 -10.07
C ALA A 153 -11.55 -5.89 -9.80
N THR A 154 -10.97 -6.68 -10.71
CA THR A 154 -10.70 -8.12 -10.58
C THR A 154 -9.59 -8.40 -9.55
N THR A 155 -9.78 -7.91 -8.32
CA THR A 155 -9.02 -8.35 -7.15
C THR A 155 -9.85 -9.42 -6.46
N PRO A 156 -9.29 -10.56 -6.05
CA PRO A 156 -10.01 -11.48 -5.19
C PRO A 156 -10.57 -10.70 -4.00
N ASP A 157 -11.88 -10.80 -3.75
CA ASP A 157 -12.54 -10.18 -2.61
C ASP A 157 -12.11 -10.91 -1.33
N ILE A 158 -10.83 -10.75 -0.97
CA ILE A 158 -10.33 -11.15 0.33
C ILE A 158 -10.98 -10.18 1.30
N GLY A 159 -11.91 -10.70 2.10
CA GLY A 159 -12.66 -9.91 3.06
C GLY A 159 -11.71 -9.13 3.96
N LEU A 160 -12.10 -7.91 4.33
CA LEU A 160 -11.32 -7.11 5.27
C LEU A 160 -11.00 -7.88 6.56
N SER A 161 -11.88 -8.80 6.98
CA SER A 161 -11.66 -9.74 8.08
C SER A 161 -10.40 -10.58 7.91
N ASP A 162 -10.11 -11.06 6.72
CA ASP A 162 -8.99 -11.97 6.46
C ASP A 162 -7.67 -11.20 6.49
N LEU A 163 -7.66 -9.97 5.93
CA LEU A 163 -6.50 -9.08 5.97
C LEU A 163 -6.17 -8.57 7.38
N THR A 164 -7.16 -8.53 8.26
CA THR A 164 -7.03 -7.97 9.61
C THR A 164 -6.83 -9.04 10.69
N SER A 165 -7.33 -10.26 10.47
CA SER A 165 -7.24 -11.36 11.45
C SER A 165 -5.88 -12.05 11.49
N TYR A 166 -5.18 -12.15 10.35
CA TYR A 166 -3.84 -12.74 10.28
C TYR A 166 -2.89 -11.88 9.45
N VAL A 167 -1.91 -11.27 10.13
CA VAL A 167 -0.83 -10.52 9.47
C VAL A 167 0.42 -11.40 9.39
N PRO A 168 0.85 -11.85 8.20
CA PRO A 168 2.13 -12.52 8.05
C PRO A 168 3.26 -11.53 8.34
N MET A 169 4.10 -11.84 9.31
CA MET A 169 5.28 -11.05 9.64
C MET A 169 6.48 -11.53 8.81
N PRO A 170 7.38 -10.63 8.39
CA PRO A 170 8.60 -11.01 7.70
C PRO A 170 9.53 -11.79 8.66
N THR A 171 9.56 -13.11 8.55
CA THR A 171 10.46 -13.95 9.37
C THR A 171 11.82 -14.14 8.70
N GLU A 172 12.87 -14.44 9.47
CA GLU A 172 14.21 -14.71 8.93
C GLU A 172 14.23 -15.94 7.99
N THR A 173 13.34 -16.90 8.22
CA THR A 173 13.25 -18.18 7.50
C THR A 173 12.67 -18.11 6.09
N ASP A 174 11.97 -17.04 5.73
CA ASP A 174 11.35 -16.91 4.39
C ASP A 174 12.37 -16.49 3.28
N SER A 175 13.66 -16.37 3.64
CA SER A 175 14.74 -15.86 2.76
C SER A 175 15.40 -16.93 1.89
N HIS A 176 15.07 -18.21 2.08
CA HIS A 176 15.68 -19.31 1.35
C HIS A 176 14.60 -20.27 0.88
N LEU A 177 14.30 -20.25 -0.42
CA LEU A 177 13.97 -21.41 -1.26
C LEU A 177 13.49 -20.94 -2.64
N HIS A 178 14.43 -20.89 -3.59
CA HIS A 178 14.32 -21.44 -4.95
C HIS A 178 15.48 -20.92 -5.83
N LEU A 179 16.68 -21.40 -5.51
CA LEU A 179 17.72 -21.61 -6.52
C LEU A 179 18.16 -23.07 -6.37
N THR A 180 17.33 -24.00 -6.85
CA THR A 180 17.83 -25.31 -7.27
C THR A 180 18.63 -25.05 -8.53
N SER A 181 19.94 -24.93 -8.35
CA SER A 181 20.92 -24.85 -9.41
C SER A 181 21.08 -26.23 -10.06
N ASP A 182 20.24 -26.56 -11.03
CA ASP A 182 20.54 -27.58 -12.02
C ASP A 182 20.92 -26.88 -13.33
N PHE A 183 22.14 -26.31 -13.34
CA PHE A 183 22.85 -26.01 -14.57
C PHE A 183 23.91 -27.09 -14.75
N PRO A 184 23.82 -27.96 -15.77
CA PRO A 184 24.92 -28.85 -16.08
C PRO A 184 26.12 -28.02 -16.55
N LEU A 185 27.29 -28.22 -15.93
CA LEU A 185 28.55 -27.65 -16.41
C LEU A 185 28.78 -28.09 -17.86
N ALA A 186 28.68 -27.15 -18.79
CA ALA A 186 29.24 -27.32 -20.11
C ALA A 186 30.77 -27.27 -19.98
N THR A 187 31.42 -28.39 -20.25
CA THR A 187 32.87 -28.49 -20.42
C THR A 187 33.29 -27.65 -21.62
N HIS A 188 33.97 -26.53 -21.38
CA HIS A 188 34.66 -25.78 -22.42
C HIS A 188 35.98 -26.48 -22.78
N ASP A 189 35.99 -27.21 -23.88
CA ASP A 189 37.21 -27.52 -24.62
C ASP A 189 37.67 -26.27 -25.35
N ASN A 190 38.88 -25.79 -25.04
CA ASN A 190 39.56 -24.73 -25.78
C ASN A 190 40.97 -25.22 -26.13
N PRO A 191 41.26 -25.58 -27.40
CA PRO A 191 42.63 -25.83 -27.81
C PRO A 191 43.31 -24.51 -28.19
N LEU A 192 44.35 -24.20 -27.43
CA LEU A 192 45.31 -23.12 -27.64
C LEU A 192 45.91 -23.18 -29.06
N GLY A 193 46.00 -22.01 -29.71
CA GLY A 193 46.71 -21.84 -30.97
C GLY A 193 48.23 -21.99 -30.83
N ALA A 194 48.87 -22.45 -31.90
CA ALA A 194 50.32 -22.35 -32.10
C ALA A 194 50.61 -21.20 -33.10
N PRO A 195 51.67 -20.41 -32.92
CA PRO A 195 52.06 -19.39 -33.87
C PRO A 195 52.97 -19.96 -34.97
N ARG A 196 52.97 -19.23 -36.10
CA ARG A 196 53.71 -19.37 -37.37
C ARG A 196 54.94 -20.28 -37.40
#